data_AF-A0A537ZXV9-F1
#
_entry.id   AF-A0A537ZXV9-F1
#
_cell.length_a   1.000
_cell.length_b   1.000
_cell.length_c   1.000
_cell.angle_alpha   90.00
_cell.angle_beta   90.00
_cell.angle_gamma   90.00
#
_symmetry.space_group_name_H-M   'P 1'
#
loop_
_entity.id
_entity.type
_entity.pdbx_description
1 polymer ?
#
loop_
_entity_poly.entity_id
_entity_poly.type
_entity_poly.pdbx_seq_one_letter_code
_entity_poly.pdbx_strand_id
1 'polypeptide(L)'
;MPTRATDEPQSLGDAAKTVAEHASALVRLELELATMELKRKLVALGLGIAFALGAALFVLFMLGFLFATIAAAFATVVSTWLALLITAGILFALAGVLGALAIGRFRKGTPPVPRQAIREAKLTADALKSDGSRA
;
A
#
# COMPACT_ATOMS: atom_id res chain seq x y z
N MET A 1 12.31 16.85 70.61
CA MET A 1 12.47 16.37 69.23
C MET A 1 11.81 17.38 68.30
N PRO A 2 12.53 18.01 67.36
CA PRO A 2 11.90 18.95 66.43
C PRO A 2 11.17 18.16 65.33
N THR A 3 9.85 18.27 65.30
CA THR A 3 9.00 17.80 64.20
C THR A 3 9.13 18.78 63.04
N ARG A 4 9.74 18.34 61.93
CA ARG A 4 9.74 19.11 60.67
C ARG A 4 8.30 19.24 60.18
N ALA A 5 7.74 20.43 60.32
CA ALA A 5 6.58 20.88 59.58
C ALA A 5 7.06 21.87 58.53
N THR A 6 7.00 21.47 57.26
CA THR A 6 6.75 22.34 56.09
C THR A 6 6.36 21.40 54.95
N ASP A 7 5.10 20.96 54.95
CA ASP A 7 4.42 20.59 53.72
C ASP A 7 4.19 21.92 52.97
N GLU A 8 5.06 22.21 52.00
CA GLU A 8 4.80 23.27 51.02
C GLU A 8 3.59 22.83 50.16
N PRO A 9 2.50 23.61 50.09
CA PRO A 9 1.40 23.29 49.21
C PRO A 9 1.91 23.37 47.77
N GLN A 10 1.89 22.25 47.04
CA GLN A 10 2.24 22.21 45.62
C GLN A 10 1.58 23.39 44.90
N SER A 11 2.42 24.27 44.33
CA SER A 11 1.92 25.45 43.64
C SER A 11 1.18 25.03 42.36
N LEU A 12 0.19 25.81 41.91
CA LEU A 12 -0.49 25.56 40.63
C LEU A 12 0.51 25.46 39.45
N GLY A 13 1.65 26.15 39.55
CA GLY A 13 2.72 26.08 38.56
C GLY A 13 3.39 24.71 38.49
N ASP A 14 3.57 24.04 39.63
CA ASP A 14 4.15 22.70 39.70
C ASP A 14 3.19 21.66 39.11
N ALA A 15 1.89 21.76 39.40
CA ALA A 15 0.88 20.88 38.84
C ALA A 15 0.76 21.03 37.31
N ALA A 16 0.78 22.27 36.80
CA ALA A 16 0.75 22.54 35.36
C ALA A 16 2.00 21.98 34.65
N LYS A 17 3.18 22.11 35.28
CA LYS A 17 4.43 21.54 34.78
C LYS A 17 4.36 20.01 34.70
N THR A 18 3.85 19.34 35.73
CA THR A 18 3.68 17.88 35.75
C THR A 18 2.71 17.40 34.65
N VAL A 19 1.60 18.09 34.43
CA VAL A 19 0.66 17.75 33.33
C VAL A 19 1.33 17.94 31.96
N ALA A 20 2.09 19.02 31.77
CA ALA A 20 2.82 19.26 30.52
C ALA A 20 3.91 18.19 30.26
N GLU A 21 4.60 17.74 31.31
CA GLU A 21 5.57 16.65 31.25
C GLU A 21 4.90 15.32 30.86
N HIS A 22 3.75 14.99 31.45
CA HIS A 22 2.98 13.79 31.09
C HIS A 22 2.42 13.85 29.67
N ALA A 23 1.88 14.99 29.24
CA ALA A 23 1.40 15.16 27.88
C ALA A 23 2.54 14.97 26.86
N SER A 24 3.72 15.54 27.15
CA SER A 24 4.92 15.36 26.31
C SER A 24 5.37 13.90 26.26
N ALA A 25 5.29 13.18 27.39
CA ALA A 25 5.61 11.76 27.46
C ALA A 25 4.63 10.92 26.62
N LEU A 26 3.32 11.19 26.69
CA LEU A 26 2.31 10.49 25.90
C LEU A 26 2.53 10.66 24.40
N VAL A 27 2.78 11.90 23.94
CA VAL A 27 3.07 12.18 22.52
C VAL A 27 4.27 11.38 22.05
N ARG A 28 5.33 11.31 22.85
CA ARG A 28 6.52 10.52 22.52
C ARG A 28 6.21 9.03 22.44
N LEU A 29 5.42 8.49 23.37
CA LEU A 29 5.01 7.09 23.34
C LEU A 29 4.15 6.76 22.11
N GLU A 30 3.20 7.62 21.75
CA GLU A 30 2.39 7.41 20.54
C GLU A 30 3.24 7.44 19.27
N LEU A 31 4.22 8.34 19.20
CA LEU A 31 5.17 8.36 18.09
C LEU A 31 6.01 7.08 18.05
N GLU A 32 6.53 6.63 19.20
CA GLU A 32 7.29 5.37 19.28
C GLU A 32 6.41 4.18 18.85
N LEU A 33 5.16 4.11 19.31
CA LEU A 33 4.21 3.07 18.94
C LEU A 33 3.86 3.12 17.44
N ALA A 34 3.55 4.31 16.91
CA ALA A 34 3.25 4.52 15.51
C ALA A 34 4.43 4.13 14.61
N THR A 35 5.67 4.44 15.00
CA THR A 35 6.86 4.02 14.24
C THR A 35 7.03 2.50 14.24
N MET A 36 6.76 1.84 15.37
CA MET A 36 6.83 0.38 15.48
C MET A 36 5.73 -0.31 14.66
N GLU A 37 4.50 0.21 14.71
CA GLU A 37 3.40 -0.31 13.91
C GLU A 37 3.64 -0.09 12.41
N LEU A 38 4.13 1.09 12.02
CA LEU A 38 4.49 1.38 10.64
C LEU A 38 5.58 0.44 10.14
N LYS A 39 6.65 0.21 10.92
CA LYS A 39 7.70 -0.76 10.57
C LYS A 39 7.13 -2.17 10.36
N ARG A 40 6.26 -2.64 11.26
CA ARG A 40 5.60 -3.95 11.12
C ARG A 40 4.75 -4.04 9.85
N LYS A 41 3.96 -3.01 9.57
CA LYS A 41 3.15 -2.92 8.34
C LYS A 41 4.01 -2.90 7.08
N LEU A 42 5.11 -2.14 7.09
CA LEU A 42 6.05 -2.08 5.96
C LEU A 42 6.74 -3.42 5.70
N VAL A 43 7.17 -4.12 6.75
CA VAL A 43 7.78 -5.45 6.61
C VAL A 43 6.76 -6.46 6.08
N ALA A 44 5.55 -6.49 6.64
CA ALA A 44 4.50 -7.40 6.18
C ALA A 44 4.11 -7.13 4.71
N LEU A 45 3.96 -5.85 4.35
CA LEU A 45 3.72 -5.46 2.96
C LEU A 45 4.89 -5.83 2.05
N GLY A 46 6.12 -5.59 2.48
CA GLY A 46 7.34 -5.93 1.74
C GLY A 46 7.46 -7.43 1.47
N LEU A 47 7.22 -8.27 2.48
CA LEU A 47 7.17 -9.73 2.33
C LEU A 47 6.01 -10.16 1.41
N GLY A 48 4.84 -9.54 1.56
CA GLY A 48 3.69 -9.80 0.69
C GLY A 48 4.00 -9.51 -0.78
N ILE A 49 4.64 -8.37 -1.07
CA ILE A 49 5.10 -8.01 -2.42
C ILE A 49 6.17 -9.00 -2.91
N ALA A 50 7.13 -9.36 -2.06
CA ALA A 50 8.18 -10.32 -2.41
C ALA A 50 7.60 -11.71 -2.78
N PHE A 51 6.66 -12.23 -1.97
CA PHE A 51 5.98 -13.49 -2.28
C PHE A 51 5.12 -13.38 -3.54
N ALA A 52 4.40 -12.28 -3.74
CA ALA A 52 3.60 -12.06 -4.94
C ALA A 52 4.46 -12.04 -6.21
N LEU A 53 5.59 -11.30 -6.18
CA LEU A 53 6.54 -11.27 -7.29
C LEU A 53 7.19 -12.64 -7.52
N GLY A 54 7.59 -13.33 -6.45
CA GLY A 54 8.14 -14.68 -6.53
C GLY A 54 7.14 -15.65 -7.18
N ALA A 55 5.90 -15.68 -6.71
CA ALA A 55 4.84 -16.51 -7.28
C ALA A 55 4.55 -16.15 -8.74
N ALA A 56 4.53 -14.85 -9.10
CA ALA A 56 4.33 -14.41 -10.47
C ALA A 56 5.44 -14.93 -11.41
N LEU A 57 6.70 -14.98 -10.96
CA LEU A 57 7.79 -15.57 -11.73
C LEU A 57 7.58 -17.07 -11.97
N PHE A 58 7.19 -17.84 -10.94
CA PHE A 58 6.91 -19.27 -11.11
C PHE A 58 5.73 -19.53 -12.05
N VAL A 59 4.68 -18.71 -11.98
CA VAL A 59 3.55 -18.78 -12.91
C VAL A 59 4.00 -18.47 -14.34
N LEU A 60 4.89 -17.49 -14.54
CA LEU A 60 5.45 -17.18 -15.84
C LEU A 60 6.24 -18.37 -16.42
N PHE A 61 7.10 -19.01 -15.62
CA PHE A 61 7.80 -20.22 -16.03
C PHE A 61 6.83 -21.37 -16.35
N MET A 62 5.84 -21.61 -15.48
CA MET A 62 4.82 -22.63 -15.70
C MET A 62 4.10 -22.43 -17.04
N LEU A 63 3.73 -21.18 -17.35
CA LEU A 63 3.08 -20.85 -18.61
C LEU A 63 4.00 -21.10 -19.81
N GLY A 64 5.29 -20.76 -19.70
CA GLY A 64 6.30 -21.07 -20.71
C GLY A 64 6.45 -22.57 -20.97
N PHE A 65 6.54 -23.37 -19.90
CA PHE A 65 6.59 -24.84 -20.00
C PHE A 65 5.31 -25.42 -20.59
N LEU A 66 4.14 -24.91 -20.21
CA LEU A 66 2.86 -25.36 -20.78
C LEU A 66 2.82 -25.16 -22.29
N PHE A 67 3.24 -23.99 -22.78
CA PHE A 67 3.30 -23.74 -24.22
C PHE A 67 4.40 -24.56 -24.91
N ALA A 68 5.54 -24.80 -24.25
CA ALA A 68 6.54 -25.72 -24.77
C ALA A 68 5.98 -27.15 -24.89
N THR A 69 5.17 -27.61 -23.93
CA THR A 69 4.47 -28.90 -24.01
C THR A 69 3.48 -28.93 -25.16
N ILE A 70 2.70 -27.86 -25.39
CA ILE A 70 1.79 -27.76 -26.53
C ILE A 70 2.57 -27.84 -27.86
N ALA A 71 3.67 -27.08 -27.98
CA ALA A 71 4.52 -27.13 -29.16
C ALA A 71 5.13 -28.52 -29.38
N ALA A 72 5.61 -29.17 -28.31
CA ALA A 72 6.14 -30.53 -28.38
C ALA A 72 5.07 -31.54 -28.80
N ALA A 73 3.83 -31.40 -28.30
CA ALA A 73 2.72 -32.24 -28.70
C ALA A 73 2.41 -32.08 -30.20
N PHE A 74 2.36 -30.85 -30.72
CA PHE A 74 2.19 -30.62 -32.16
C PHE A 74 3.36 -31.16 -32.99
N ALA A 75 4.60 -31.07 -32.48
CA ALA A 75 5.77 -31.60 -33.16
C ALA A 75 5.74 -33.14 -33.34
N THR A 76 4.82 -33.85 -32.68
CA THR A 76 4.60 -35.30 -32.92
C THR A 76 3.85 -35.59 -34.22
N VAL A 77 3.11 -34.61 -34.75
CA VAL A 77 2.26 -34.77 -35.95
C VAL A 77 2.66 -33.83 -37.11
N VAL A 78 3.34 -32.73 -36.83
CA VAL A 78 3.86 -31.79 -37.84
C VAL A 78 5.34 -31.47 -37.61
N SER A 79 5.99 -30.82 -38.58
CA SER A 79 7.39 -30.39 -38.42
C SER A 79 7.56 -29.41 -37.25
N THR A 80 8.72 -29.47 -36.57
CA THR A 80 9.00 -28.69 -35.37
C THR A 80 8.84 -27.18 -35.58
N TRP A 81 9.30 -26.65 -36.73
CA TRP A 81 9.19 -25.23 -37.03
C TRP A 81 7.72 -24.79 -37.16
N LEU A 82 6.86 -25.64 -37.74
CA LEU A 82 5.44 -25.34 -37.90
C LEU A 82 4.70 -25.44 -36.56
N ALA A 83 5.03 -26.44 -35.75
CA ALA A 83 4.50 -26.57 -34.38
C ALA A 83 4.78 -25.32 -33.52
N LEU A 84 6.00 -24.78 -33.62
CA LEU A 84 6.38 -23.54 -32.94
C LEU A 84 5.58 -22.34 -33.46
N LEU A 85 5.40 -22.21 -34.78
CA LEU A 85 4.60 -21.12 -35.36
C LEU A 85 3.12 -21.18 -34.97
N ILE A 86 2.52 -22.38 -34.96
CA ILE A 86 1.13 -22.57 -34.53
C ILE A 86 0.98 -22.14 -33.06
N THR A 87 1.89 -22.61 -32.20
CA THR A 87 1.88 -22.27 -30.78
C THR A 87 2.08 -20.77 -30.57
N ALA A 88 3.01 -20.15 -31.31
CA ALA A 88 3.22 -18.70 -31.28
C ALA A 88 1.95 -17.93 -31.73
N GLY A 89 1.25 -18.41 -32.76
CA GLY A 89 -0.03 -17.86 -33.19
C GLY A 89 -1.10 -17.91 -32.09
N ILE A 90 -1.18 -19.01 -31.34
CA ILE A 90 -2.06 -19.15 -30.18
C ILE A 90 -1.71 -18.12 -29.10
N LEU A 91 -0.41 -17.93 -28.78
CA LEU A 91 0.02 -16.89 -27.83
C LEU A 91 -0.36 -15.49 -28.31
N PHE A 92 -0.14 -15.18 -29.59
CA PHE A 92 -0.50 -13.88 -30.16
C PHE A 92 -2.00 -13.60 -30.05
N ALA A 93 -2.84 -14.60 -30.35
CA ALA A 93 -4.29 -14.48 -30.20
C ALA A 93 -4.69 -14.23 -28.74
N LEU A 94 -4.15 -15.03 -27.80
CA LEU A 94 -4.41 -14.86 -26.37
C LEU A 94 -3.95 -13.49 -25.86
N ALA A 95 -2.75 -13.06 -26.23
CA ALA A 95 -2.20 -11.75 -25.88
C ALA A 95 -3.07 -10.61 -26.45
N GLY A 96 -3.54 -10.75 -27.69
CA GLY A 96 -4.45 -9.80 -28.33
C GLY A 96 -5.78 -9.67 -27.57
N VAL A 97 -6.40 -10.80 -27.19
CA VAL A 97 -7.65 -10.80 -26.41
C VAL A 97 -7.44 -10.18 -25.03
N LEU A 98 -6.41 -10.62 -24.30
CA LEU A 98 -6.11 -10.08 -22.97
C LEU A 98 -5.78 -8.58 -23.02
N GLY A 99 -5.00 -8.15 -24.02
CA GLY A 99 -4.67 -6.75 -24.24
C GLY A 99 -5.92 -5.91 -24.54
N ALA A 100 -6.81 -6.40 -25.41
CA ALA A 100 -8.08 -5.73 -25.71
C ALA A 100 -8.98 -5.60 -24.47
N LEU A 101 -9.07 -6.66 -23.66
CA LEU A 101 -9.80 -6.64 -22.39
C LEU A 101 -9.19 -5.65 -21.39
N ALA A 102 -7.86 -5.63 -21.26
CA ALA A 102 -7.15 -4.69 -20.38
C ALA A 102 -7.43 -3.24 -20.79
N ILE A 103 -7.28 -2.91 -22.08
CA ILE A 103 -7.61 -1.58 -22.61
C ILE A 103 -9.08 -1.24 -22.34
N GLY A 104 -9.99 -2.18 -22.54
CA GLY A 104 -11.41 -2.01 -22.27
C GLY A 104 -11.71 -1.69 -20.80
N ARG A 105 -10.97 -2.30 -19.86
CA ARG A 105 -11.10 -2.02 -18.43
C ARG A 105 -10.47 -0.70 -18.02
N PHE A 106 -9.30 -0.35 -18.56
CA PHE A 106 -8.70 0.96 -18.30
C PHE A 106 -9.57 2.12 -18.81
N ARG A 107 -10.24 1.94 -19.95
CA ARG A 107 -11.16 2.95 -20.49
C ARG A 107 -12.47 3.08 -19.69
N LYS A 108 -12.87 2.03 -18.97
CA LYS A 108 -14.08 2.01 -18.13
C LYS A 108 -13.81 2.34 -16.66
N GLY A 109 -12.55 2.39 -16.24
CA GLY A 109 -12.17 2.68 -14.87
C GLY A 109 -12.57 4.10 -14.47
N THR A 110 -13.38 4.21 -13.42
CA THR A 110 -13.66 5.43 -12.64
C THR A 110 -12.42 6.32 -12.50
N PRO A 111 -12.61 7.65 -12.47
CA PRO A 111 -11.49 8.58 -12.63
C PRO A 111 -10.35 8.23 -11.66
N PRO A 112 -9.10 8.07 -12.16
CA PRO A 112 -7.94 7.62 -11.38
C PRO A 112 -7.59 8.56 -10.22
N VAL A 113 -8.26 9.72 -10.16
CA VAL A 113 -8.14 10.71 -9.10
C VAL A 113 -9.50 10.80 -8.40
N PRO A 114 -9.57 10.62 -7.07
CA PRO A 114 -10.81 10.72 -6.31
C PRO A 114 -11.21 12.20 -6.17
N ARG A 115 -11.73 12.77 -7.26
CA ARG A 115 -12.01 14.22 -7.38
C ARG A 115 -12.97 14.72 -6.31
N GLN A 116 -13.92 13.90 -5.86
CA GLN A 116 -14.84 14.23 -4.77
C GLN A 116 -14.10 14.35 -3.44
N ALA A 117 -13.31 13.34 -3.04
CA ALA A 117 -12.52 13.38 -1.81
C ALA A 117 -11.52 14.55 -1.77
N ILE A 118 -10.87 14.86 -2.91
CA ILE A 118 -9.97 16.02 -3.00
C ILE A 118 -10.74 17.34 -2.86
N ARG A 119 -11.95 17.43 -3.42
CA ARG A 119 -12.78 18.64 -3.28
C ARG A 119 -13.25 18.83 -1.84
N GLU A 120 -13.72 17.76 -1.18
CA GLU A 120 -14.12 17.81 0.23
C GLU A 120 -12.95 18.21 1.13
N ALA A 121 -11.76 17.63 0.93
CA ALA A 121 -10.57 17.99 1.70
C ALA A 121 -10.21 19.48 1.55
N LYS A 122 -10.35 20.05 0.34
CA LYS A 122 -10.13 21.49 0.10
C LYS A 122 -11.16 22.35 0.81
N LEU A 123 -12.45 21.99 0.73
CA LEU A 123 -13.52 22.72 1.41
C LEU A 123 -13.31 22.75 2.93
N THR A 124 -12.88 21.63 3.52
CA THR A 124 -12.56 21.57 4.95
C THR A 124 -11.35 22.44 5.32
N ALA A 125 -10.30 22.46 4.49
CA ALA A 125 -9.13 23.30 4.71
C ALA A 125 -9.45 24.80 4.58
N ASP A 126 -10.30 25.16 3.62
CA ASP A 126 -10.74 26.53 3.39
C ASP A 126 -11.65 27.01 4.53
N ALA A 127 -12.55 26.16 5.03
CA ALA A 127 -13.38 26.46 6.19
C ALA A 127 -12.54 26.78 7.43
N LEU A 128 -11.52 25.95 7.74
CA LEU A 128 -10.60 26.17 8.86
C LEU A 128 -9.79 27.47 8.73
N LYS A 129 -9.36 27.83 7.51
CA LYS A 129 -8.67 29.12 7.25
C LYS A 129 -9.59 30.32 7.39
N SER A 130 -10.85 30.19 6.98
CA SER A 130 -11.82 31.29 7.01
C SER A 130 -12.27 31.63 8.45
N ASP A 131 -12.32 30.63 9.33
CA ASP A 131 -12.73 30.80 10.73
C ASP A 131 -11.59 31.40 11.58
N GLY A 132 -10.34 30.99 11.33
CA GLY A 132 -9.15 31.58 11.97
C GLY A 132 -8.81 33.01 11.55
N SER A 133 -9.45 33.53 10.49
CA SER A 133 -9.31 34.93 10.03
C SER A 133 -10.34 35.87 10.66
N ARG A 134 -11.30 35.36 11.43
CA ARG A 134 -12.39 36.13 12.06
C ARG A 134 -12.31 36.22 13.60
N ALA A 135 -11.27 35.63 14.19
CA ALA A 135 -10.89 35.80 15.60
C ALA A 135 -9.69 36.75 15.70
#